data_AF-A0A7K4F1R1-F1
#
_entry.id   AF-A0A7K4F1R1-F1
#
_cell.length_a   1.000
_cell.length_b   1.000
_cell.length_c   1.000
_cell.angle_alpha   90.00
_cell.angle_beta   90.00
_cell.angle_gamma   90.00
#
_symmetry.space_group_name_H-M   'P 1'
#
loop_
_entity.id
_entity.type
_entity.pdbx_description
1 polymer ?
#
loop_
_entity_poly.entity_id
_entity_poly.type
_entity_poly.pdbx_seq_one_letter_code
_entity_poly.pdbx_strand_id
1 'polypeptide(L)'
;IAEHTGLGIARFNPVLESFDRISVSNEEALPFGMTFDKYGNIWFAQHTVDSLGVYDPDNNNLIEVPIPTETTFVQFMTSDGDDNVWFVEQQSNKIGTVKITEIPIIQSQIQKTNGFELKYTEIASPLIALGIIATSLFFVRSVQDKRRLNSLINS
;
A
#
# COMPACT_ATOMS: atom_id res chain seq x y z
N ILE A 1 4.20 -16.51 -18.56
CA ILE A 1 4.55 -17.94 -18.34
C ILE A 1 4.87 -18.08 -16.87
N ALA A 2 4.20 -18.99 -16.14
CA ALA A 2 4.56 -19.25 -14.76
C ALA A 2 5.86 -20.06 -14.70
N GLU A 3 6.78 -19.65 -13.84
CA GLU A 3 8.03 -20.37 -13.58
C GLU A 3 7.91 -21.12 -12.26
N HIS A 4 7.46 -22.38 -12.32
CA HIS A 4 7.13 -23.18 -11.13
C HIS A 4 8.25 -23.25 -10.11
N THR A 5 9.44 -23.71 -10.50
CA THR A 5 10.63 -23.69 -9.64
C THR A 5 11.42 -22.39 -9.73
N GLY A 6 11.03 -21.51 -10.65
CA GLY A 6 11.70 -20.25 -10.90
C GLY A 6 11.18 -19.12 -10.02
N LEU A 7 10.19 -19.33 -9.14
CA LEU A 7 9.70 -18.31 -8.18
C LEU A 7 9.26 -16.99 -8.84
N GLY A 8 8.63 -17.09 -10.00
CA GLY A 8 8.26 -15.91 -10.77
C GLY A 8 7.31 -16.21 -11.92
N ILE A 9 6.99 -15.14 -12.64
CA ILE A 9 6.36 -15.22 -13.95
C ILE A 9 7.27 -14.54 -14.98
N ALA A 10 7.42 -15.17 -16.14
CA ALA A 10 8.10 -14.59 -17.30
C ALA A 10 7.09 -13.97 -18.26
N ARG A 11 7.35 -12.73 -18.68
CA ARG A 11 6.60 -11.99 -19.69
C ARG A 11 7.42 -11.93 -20.97
N PHE A 12 6.84 -12.37 -22.08
CA PHE A 12 7.47 -12.27 -23.39
C PHE A 12 7.05 -10.98 -24.09
N ASN A 13 8.03 -10.22 -24.58
CA ASN A 13 7.82 -9.08 -25.46
C ASN A 13 8.03 -9.54 -26.91
N PRO A 14 6.96 -9.62 -27.74
CA PRO A 14 7.08 -10.11 -29.11
C PRO A 14 7.73 -9.11 -30.07
N VAL A 15 7.81 -7.82 -29.70
CA VAL A 15 8.44 -6.79 -30.54
C VAL A 15 9.95 -6.81 -30.37
N LEU A 16 10.42 -6.96 -29.12
CA LEU A 16 11.84 -7.00 -28.78
C LEU A 16 12.42 -8.43 -28.75
N GLU A 17 11.56 -9.44 -28.92
CA GLU A 17 11.89 -10.86 -28.77
C GLU A 17 12.59 -11.18 -27.44
N SER A 18 12.21 -10.46 -26.37
CA SER A 18 12.86 -10.53 -25.06
C SER A 18 11.92 -11.07 -23.98
N PHE A 19 12.51 -11.60 -22.90
CA PHE A 19 11.77 -12.00 -21.70
C PHE A 19 12.09 -11.06 -20.54
N ASP A 20 11.04 -10.57 -19.89
CA ASP A 20 11.13 -9.89 -18.60
C ASP A 20 10.65 -10.84 -17.51
N ARG A 21 11.29 -10.81 -16.34
CA ARG A 21 10.90 -11.64 -15.20
C ARG A 21 10.31 -10.78 -14.09
N ILE A 22 9.18 -11.26 -13.56
CA ILE A 22 8.53 -10.70 -12.38
C ILE A 22 8.68 -11.73 -11.27
N SER A 23 9.47 -11.40 -10.25
CA SER A 23 9.71 -12.27 -9.10
C SER A 23 8.53 -12.23 -8.14
N VAL A 24 8.20 -13.37 -7.56
CA VAL A 24 7.29 -13.46 -6.42
C VAL A 24 8.13 -13.40 -5.14
N SER A 25 7.64 -12.69 -4.12
CA SER A 25 8.37 -12.51 -2.86
C SER A 25 8.44 -13.78 -2.02
N ASN A 26 7.44 -14.65 -2.13
CA ASN A 26 7.37 -15.89 -1.38
C ASN A 26 8.15 -17.01 -2.10
N GLU A 27 9.22 -17.49 -1.47
CA GLU A 27 10.09 -18.55 -2.01
C GLU A 27 9.42 -19.92 -2.06
N GLU A 28 8.29 -20.08 -1.39
CA GLU A 28 7.48 -21.30 -1.41
C GLU A 28 6.27 -21.16 -2.34
N ALA A 29 6.13 -20.05 -3.09
CA ALA A 29 4.94 -19.80 -3.91
C ALA A 29 4.69 -20.89 -4.96
N LEU A 30 5.74 -21.33 -5.65
CA LEU A 30 5.68 -22.22 -6.81
C LEU A 30 4.57 -21.84 -7.84
N PRO A 31 4.73 -20.72 -8.57
CA PRO A 31 3.71 -20.25 -9.53
C PRO A 31 3.31 -21.32 -10.55
N PHE A 32 2.00 -21.53 -10.77
CA PHE A 32 1.52 -22.61 -11.64
C PHE A 32 0.48 -22.18 -12.67
N GLY A 33 -0.81 -22.52 -12.50
CA GLY A 33 -1.84 -22.11 -13.44
C GLY A 33 -2.05 -20.59 -13.41
N MET A 34 -2.42 -20.03 -14.55
CA MET A 34 -2.62 -18.59 -14.70
C MET A 34 -3.85 -18.30 -15.55
N THR A 35 -4.44 -17.12 -15.34
CA THR A 35 -5.48 -16.56 -16.20
C THR A 35 -5.36 -15.04 -16.26
N PHE A 36 -5.94 -14.43 -17.28
CA PHE A 36 -6.13 -12.98 -17.34
C PHE A 36 -7.52 -12.63 -16.82
N ASP A 37 -7.65 -11.51 -16.13
CA ASP A 37 -8.97 -10.91 -15.91
C ASP A 37 -9.35 -9.92 -17.02
N LYS A 38 -10.57 -9.38 -16.95
CA LYS A 38 -11.07 -8.43 -17.96
C LYS A 38 -10.32 -7.09 -17.98
N TYR A 39 -9.56 -6.77 -16.93
CA TYR A 39 -8.76 -5.56 -16.83
C TYR A 39 -7.32 -5.79 -17.30
N GLY A 40 -6.96 -7.03 -17.67
CA GLY A 40 -5.62 -7.38 -18.11
C GLY A 40 -4.67 -7.75 -16.97
N ASN A 41 -5.15 -7.84 -15.72
CA ASN A 41 -4.32 -8.36 -14.63
C ASN A 41 -4.08 -9.86 -14.82
N ILE A 42 -2.89 -10.29 -14.43
CA ILE A 42 -2.44 -11.67 -14.51
C ILE A 42 -2.65 -12.31 -13.14
N TRP A 43 -3.63 -13.20 -13.06
CA TRP A 43 -3.87 -14.05 -11.90
C TRP A 43 -3.06 -15.32 -12.05
N PHE A 44 -2.42 -15.76 -10.97
CA PHE A 44 -1.68 -17.02 -10.95
C PHE A 44 -1.76 -17.74 -9.61
N ALA A 45 -1.73 -19.06 -9.67
CA ALA A 45 -1.77 -19.94 -8.51
C ALA A 45 -0.42 -19.94 -7.81
N GLN A 46 -0.41 -19.82 -6.48
CA GLN A 46 0.77 -20.16 -5.67
C GLN A 46 0.57 -21.59 -5.15
N HIS A 47 1.17 -22.58 -5.81
CA HIS A 47 0.84 -24.00 -5.65
C HIS A 47 1.01 -24.55 -4.23
N THR A 48 1.93 -24.00 -3.43
CA THR A 48 2.22 -24.47 -2.07
C THR A 48 1.94 -23.44 -0.99
N VAL A 49 1.34 -22.30 -1.36
CA VAL A 49 0.94 -21.23 -0.45
C VAL A 49 -0.56 -21.05 -0.56
N ASP A 50 -1.23 -20.79 0.55
CA ASP A 50 -2.68 -20.54 0.58
C ASP A 50 -3.02 -19.12 0.10
N SER A 51 -2.56 -18.78 -1.10
CA SER A 51 -2.76 -17.47 -1.72
C SER A 51 -2.75 -17.54 -3.25
N LEU A 52 -3.31 -16.50 -3.86
CA LEU A 52 -3.23 -16.23 -5.29
C LEU A 52 -2.31 -15.03 -5.50
N GLY A 53 -1.51 -15.05 -6.55
CA GLY A 53 -0.80 -13.86 -7.01
C GLY A 53 -1.59 -13.11 -8.07
N VAL A 54 -1.58 -11.78 -7.99
CA VAL A 54 -2.21 -10.89 -8.98
C VAL A 54 -1.19 -9.85 -9.40
N TYR A 55 -0.84 -9.85 -10.68
CA TYR A 55 0.09 -8.89 -11.27
C TYR A 55 -0.64 -7.95 -12.23
N ASP A 56 -0.54 -6.66 -11.98
CA ASP A 56 -0.99 -5.60 -12.86
C ASP A 56 0.20 -5.13 -13.72
N PRO A 57 0.19 -5.41 -15.04
CA PRO A 57 1.29 -5.06 -15.94
C PRO A 57 1.38 -3.55 -16.25
N ASP A 58 0.31 -2.77 -16.05
CA ASP A 58 0.24 -1.36 -16.43
C ASP A 58 0.92 -0.47 -15.38
N ASN A 59 0.76 -0.79 -14.11
CA ASN A 59 1.41 -0.08 -13.00
C ASN A 59 2.57 -0.85 -12.36
N ASN A 60 2.89 -2.05 -12.87
CA ASN A 60 3.92 -2.95 -12.37
C ASN A 60 3.74 -3.31 -10.88
N ASN A 61 2.49 -3.57 -10.47
CA ASN A 61 2.14 -3.92 -9.11
C ASN A 61 1.87 -5.43 -8.98
N LEU A 62 2.43 -6.05 -7.95
CA LEU A 62 2.17 -7.44 -7.60
C LEU A 62 1.55 -7.47 -6.21
N ILE A 63 0.35 -8.04 -6.10
CA ILE A 63 -0.32 -8.26 -4.83
C ILE A 63 -0.61 -9.75 -4.62
N GLU A 64 -0.81 -10.12 -3.36
CA GLU A 64 -1.23 -11.46 -2.98
C GLU A 64 -2.63 -11.41 -2.39
N VAL A 65 -3.48 -12.35 -2.79
CA VAL A 65 -4.84 -12.51 -2.29
C VAL A 65 -4.88 -13.80 -1.46
N PRO A 66 -5.04 -13.73 -0.13
CA PRO A 66 -5.05 -14.91 0.72
C PRO A 66 -6.31 -15.75 0.47
N ILE A 67 -6.16 -17.07 0.47
CA ILE A 67 -7.26 -18.02 0.44
C ILE A 67 -7.59 -18.38 1.90
N PRO A 68 -8.85 -18.24 2.36
CA PRO A 68 -9.21 -18.55 3.76
C PRO A 68 -9.08 -20.01 4.15
N THR A 69 -9.12 -20.92 3.18
CA THR A 69 -8.88 -22.35 3.41
C THR A 69 -7.38 -22.58 3.55
N GLU A 70 -6.97 -23.40 4.52
CA GLU A 70 -5.59 -23.85 4.67
C GLU A 70 -5.31 -25.08 3.79
N THR A 71 -4.06 -25.27 3.39
CA THR A 71 -3.60 -26.44 2.63
C THR A 71 -4.40 -26.64 1.33
N THR A 72 -4.52 -25.57 0.56
CA THR A 72 -5.37 -25.48 -0.64
C THR A 72 -4.80 -26.23 -1.83
N PHE A 73 -3.48 -26.09 -2.03
CA PHE A 73 -2.76 -26.60 -3.19
C PHE A 73 -3.41 -26.16 -4.50
N VAL A 74 -3.55 -24.84 -4.67
CA VAL A 74 -4.24 -24.24 -5.81
C VAL A 74 -3.45 -24.50 -7.10
N GLN A 75 -4.14 -24.92 -8.16
CA GLN A 75 -3.48 -25.31 -9.42
C GLN A 75 -3.94 -24.50 -10.61
N PHE A 76 -5.15 -24.78 -11.08
CA PHE A 76 -5.70 -24.16 -12.28
C PHE A 76 -6.73 -23.11 -11.91
N MET A 77 -6.87 -22.13 -12.80
CA MET A 77 -7.82 -21.05 -12.65
C MET A 77 -8.30 -20.57 -14.01
N THR A 78 -9.45 -19.92 -14.00
CA THR A 78 -10.05 -19.33 -15.19
C THR A 78 -10.90 -18.12 -14.79
N SER A 79 -10.92 -17.10 -15.63
CA SER A 79 -11.84 -15.97 -15.48
C SER A 79 -13.15 -16.24 -16.22
N ASP A 80 -14.24 -15.73 -15.67
CA ASP A 80 -15.53 -15.66 -16.36
C ASP A 80 -15.81 -14.26 -16.92
N GLY A 81 -16.95 -14.10 -17.59
CA GLY A 81 -17.40 -12.81 -18.13
C GLY A 81 -18.07 -11.89 -17.11
N ASP A 82 -18.25 -12.35 -15.86
CA ASP A 82 -19.01 -11.70 -14.79
C ASP A 82 -18.10 -11.23 -13.65
N ASP A 83 -16.84 -10.92 -13.97
CA ASP A 83 -15.80 -10.40 -13.07
C ASP A 83 -15.35 -11.38 -11.99
N ASN A 84 -15.42 -12.69 -12.23
CA ASN A 84 -14.94 -13.67 -11.28
C ASN A 84 -13.74 -14.46 -11.82
N VAL A 85 -12.80 -14.73 -10.93
CA VAL A 85 -11.73 -15.70 -11.14
C VAL A 85 -12.05 -16.95 -10.33
N TRP A 86 -12.29 -18.05 -11.05
CA TRP A 86 -12.53 -19.37 -10.51
C TRP A 86 -11.22 -20.12 -10.38
N PHE A 87 -11.03 -20.83 -9.28
CA PHE A 87 -9.84 -21.64 -9.04
C PHE A 87 -10.19 -22.93 -8.30
N VAL A 88 -9.32 -23.93 -8.42
CA VAL A 88 -9.50 -25.23 -7.76
C VAL A 88 -8.52 -25.40 -6.60
N GLU A 89 -9.04 -25.79 -5.44
CA GLU A 89 -8.25 -26.15 -4.26
C GLU A 89 -8.08 -27.68 -4.25
N GLN A 90 -6.99 -28.19 -4.83
CA GLN A 90 -6.81 -29.63 -5.06
C GLN A 90 -6.84 -30.44 -3.76
N GLN A 91 -6.15 -29.97 -2.71
CA GLN A 91 -6.04 -30.72 -1.45
C GLN A 91 -7.28 -30.54 -0.57
N SER A 92 -7.99 -29.41 -0.70
CA SER A 92 -9.19 -29.14 0.10
C SER A 92 -10.48 -29.67 -0.53
N ASN A 93 -10.43 -30.20 -1.76
CA ASN A 93 -11.60 -30.66 -2.52
C ASN A 93 -12.68 -29.57 -2.70
N LYS A 94 -12.25 -28.34 -3.01
CA LYS A 94 -13.14 -27.19 -3.18
C LYS A 94 -12.88 -26.46 -4.50
N ILE A 95 -13.86 -25.67 -4.89
CA ILE A 95 -13.73 -24.65 -5.93
C ILE A 95 -13.93 -23.31 -5.23
N GLY A 96 -12.97 -22.42 -5.41
CA GLY A 96 -13.02 -21.05 -4.91
C GLY A 96 -13.35 -20.07 -6.03
N THR A 97 -13.83 -18.89 -5.63
CA THR A 97 -14.08 -17.78 -6.55
C THR A 97 -13.65 -16.48 -5.90
N VAL A 98 -12.99 -15.61 -6.68
CA VAL A 98 -12.66 -14.25 -6.28
C VAL A 98 -13.37 -13.30 -7.24
N LYS A 99 -14.18 -12.42 -6.68
CA LYS A 99 -14.80 -11.34 -7.46
C LYS A 99 -13.84 -10.17 -7.57
N ILE A 100 -13.59 -9.74 -8.80
CA ILE A 100 -12.68 -8.66 -9.14
C ILE A 100 -13.47 -7.36 -9.13
N THR A 101 -12.96 -6.36 -8.41
CA THR A 101 -13.57 -5.03 -8.34
C THR A 101 -12.53 -3.98 -8.69
N GLU A 102 -12.87 -3.01 -9.55
CA GLU A 102 -12.01 -1.84 -9.84
C GLU A 102 -11.75 -0.99 -8.60
N ILE A 103 -12.68 -1.05 -7.64
CA ILE A 103 -12.56 -0.37 -6.36
C ILE A 103 -11.60 -1.18 -5.51
N PRO A 104 -10.45 -0.63 -5.08
CA PRO A 104 -9.62 -1.27 -4.08
C PRO A 104 -10.49 -1.52 -2.85
N ILE A 105 -10.59 -2.77 -2.40
CA ILE A 105 -11.16 -3.06 -1.09
C ILE A 105 -10.13 -2.51 -0.08
N ILE A 106 -10.30 -1.25 0.31
CA ILE A 106 -9.54 -0.66 1.40
C ILE A 106 -9.94 -1.46 2.65
N GLN A 107 -9.12 -2.46 3.02
CA GLN A 107 -9.31 -3.29 4.22
C GLN A 107 -9.33 -2.48 5.54
N SER A 108 -9.20 -1.15 5.50
CA SER A 108 -9.34 -0.27 6.66
C SER A 108 -10.70 0.44 6.72
N GLN A 109 -11.77 -0.32 6.97
CA GLN A 109 -12.74 0.10 8.00
C GLN A 109 -12.55 -0.69 9.30
N ILE A 110 -11.37 -1.28 9.53
CA ILE A 110 -10.88 -1.39 10.90
C ILE A 110 -10.69 0.05 11.36
N GLN A 111 -11.55 0.53 12.25
CA GLN A 111 -11.34 1.79 12.95
C GLN A 111 -10.00 1.66 13.69
N LYS A 112 -8.90 2.09 13.05
CA LYS A 112 -7.78 2.65 13.79
C LYS A 112 -8.42 3.80 14.55
N THR A 113 -8.59 3.65 15.86
CA THR A 113 -8.71 4.78 16.75
C THR A 113 -7.54 5.68 16.38
N ASN A 114 -7.80 6.77 15.67
CA ASN A 114 -6.84 7.84 15.46
C ASN A 114 -6.59 8.42 16.85
N GLY A 115 -5.70 7.76 17.61
CA GLY A 115 -5.14 8.31 18.82
C GLY A 115 -4.57 9.66 18.45
N PHE A 116 -4.99 10.68 19.19
CA PHE A 116 -4.45 12.03 19.03
C PHE A 116 -2.96 11.97 19.36
N GLU A 117 -2.10 11.76 18.37
CA GLU A 117 -0.65 11.75 18.53
C GLU A 117 -0.15 13.17 18.29
N LEU A 118 -0.04 13.95 19.36
CA LEU A 118 0.53 15.29 19.29
C LEU A 118 2.04 15.17 19.07
N LYS A 119 2.53 15.62 17.91
CA LYS A 119 3.98 15.66 17.68
C LYS A 119 4.59 16.76 18.55
N TYR A 120 5.75 16.49 19.15
CA TYR A 120 6.47 17.47 19.97
C TYR A 120 6.66 18.83 19.26
N THR A 121 6.94 18.80 17.95
CA THR A 121 7.11 19.98 17.12
C THR A 121 5.83 20.81 16.96
N GLU A 122 4.65 20.18 16.97
CA GLU A 122 3.37 20.87 16.80
C GLU A 122 3.03 21.75 18.01
N ILE A 123 3.57 21.44 19.19
CA ILE A 123 3.38 22.24 20.42
C ILE A 123 4.57 23.16 20.65
N ALA A 124 5.80 22.65 20.47
CA ALA A 124 7.01 23.41 20.76
C ALA A 124 7.17 24.62 19.83
N SER A 125 6.90 24.47 18.53
CA SER A 125 7.11 25.55 17.56
C SER A 125 6.21 26.78 17.81
N PRO A 126 4.88 26.64 18.01
CA PRO A 126 4.04 27.79 18.35
C PRO A 126 4.42 28.43 19.69
N LEU A 127 4.77 27.63 20.71
CA LEU A 127 5.13 28.15 22.04
C LEU A 127 6.42 28.97 22.00
N ILE A 128 7.44 28.49 21.30
CA ILE A 128 8.70 29.22 21.10
C ILE A 128 8.42 30.52 20.34
N ALA A 129 7.62 30.48 19.27
CA ALA A 129 7.25 31.66 18.51
C ALA A 129 6.51 32.70 19.38
N LEU A 130 5.56 32.26 20.23
CA LEU A 130 4.87 33.13 21.18
C LEU A 130 5.83 33.77 22.19
N GLY A 131 6.83 33.03 22.68
CA GLY A 131 7.86 33.54 23.57
C GLY A 131 8.71 34.65 22.93
N ILE A 132 9.10 34.46 21.66
CA ILE A 132 9.86 35.45 20.89
C ILE A 132 9.02 36.72 20.65
N ILE A 133 7.74 36.56 20.28
CA ILE A 133 6.82 37.69 20.06
C ILE A 133 6.62 38.47 21.36
N ALA A 134 6.34 37.77 22.47
CA ALA A 134 6.11 38.39 23.77
C ALA A 134 7.35 39.18 24.25
N THR A 135 8.53 38.56 24.20
CA THR A 135 9.79 39.22 24.61
C THR A 135 10.09 40.45 23.76
N SER A 136 9.84 40.38 22.45
CA SER A 136 9.98 41.52 21.54
C SER A 136 9.02 42.67 21.90
N LEU A 137 7.75 42.37 22.20
CA LEU A 137 6.77 43.38 22.60
C LEU A 137 7.12 44.04 23.94
N PHE A 138 7.57 43.26 24.93
CA PHE A 138 8.02 43.80 26.22
C PHE A 138 9.24 44.71 26.05
N PHE A 139 10.19 44.34 25.18
CA PHE A 139 11.34 45.17 24.90
C PHE A 139 10.94 46.49 24.24
N VAL A 140 10.09 46.44 23.20
CA VAL A 140 9.58 47.65 22.52
C VAL A 140 8.87 48.57 23.52
N ARG A 141 8.00 48.01 24.36
CA ARG A 141 7.28 48.78 25.39
C ARG A 141 8.25 49.39 26.41
N SER A 142 9.23 48.64 26.89
CA SER A 142 10.24 49.13 27.84
C SER A 142 11.04 50.30 27.27
N VAL A 143 11.47 50.21 26.01
CA VAL A 143 12.17 51.30 25.32
C VAL A 143 11.28 52.53 25.17
N GLN A 144 10.00 52.33 24.82
CA GLN A 144 9.04 53.42 24.67
C GLN A 144 8.74 54.12 26.01
N ASP A 145 8.53 53.35 27.07
CA ASP A 145 8.31 53.87 28.43
C ASP A 145 9.54 54.65 28.92
N LYS A 146 10.75 54.14 28.67
CA LYS A 146 12.00 54.85 28.98
C LYS A 146 12.13 56.18 28.22
N ARG A 147 11.80 56.20 26.92
CA ARG A 147 11.79 57.44 26.11
C ARG A 147 10.77 58.44 26.65
N ARG A 148 9.57 57.99 27.00
CA ARG A 148 8.52 58.82 27.59
C ARG A 148 8.97 59.42 28.93
N LEU A 149 9.53 58.61 29.83
CA LEU A 149 10.07 59.11 31.11
C LEU A 149 11.17 60.14 30.90
N ASN A 150 12.13 59.90 30.01
CA ASN A 150 13.19 60.86 29.70
C ASN A 150 12.62 62.18 29.16
N SER A 151 11.58 62.15 28.32
CA SER A 151 10.93 63.38 27.84
C SER A 151 10.22 64.16 28.94
N LEU A 152 9.70 63.48 29.97
CA LEU A 152 9.05 64.13 31.12
C LEU A 152 10.06 64.74 32.10
N ILE A 153 11.26 64.16 32.20
CA ILE A 153 12.33 64.63 33.10
C ILE A 153 13.11 65.80 32.48
N ASN A 154 13.26 65.82 31.15
CA ASN A 154 13.99 66.86 30.41
C ASN A 154 13.10 68.03 29.94
N SER A 155 11.83 68.07 30.34
CA SER A 155 10.88 69.17 30.10
C SER A 155 10.69 70.00 31.36
#